data_AF-A0A7X9BUZ4-F1
#
_entry.id   AF-A0A7X9BUZ4-F1
#
_cell.length_a   1.000
_cell.length_b   1.000
_cell.length_c   1.000
_cell.angle_alpha   90.00
_cell.angle_beta   90.00
_cell.angle_gamma   90.00
#
_symmetry.space_group_name_H-M   'P 1'
#
loop_
_entity.id
_entity.type
_entity.pdbx_description
1 polymer ?
#
loop_
_entity_poly.entity_id
_entity_poly.type
_entity_poly.pdbx_seq_one_letter_code
_entity_poly.pdbx_strand_id
1 'polypeptide(L)'
;MRNNIPWDVCPDWVRFKKRSDHEKPIFHDSHQGFSECDKQRHVHEFLGSTKLDDKCSDKHNHRFAGVSGEAIPTLGSHKHKIYAQTDYFGHYHELKDIFTGPAIRVGDGKHVHFVKGETTMDDGHDHDFQFATLIESPLLPKEHC
;
A
#
# COMPACT_ATOMS: atom_id res chain seq x y z
N MET A 1 -26.22 19.16 -4.80
CA MET A 1 -25.09 19.49 -3.91
C MET A 1 -24.53 18.17 -3.40
N ARG A 2 -23.28 17.85 -3.78
CA ARG A 2 -22.62 16.58 -3.47
C ARG A 2 -22.14 16.65 -2.02
N ASN A 3 -22.66 15.76 -1.17
CA ASN A 3 -22.12 15.59 0.18
C ASN A 3 -20.85 14.75 0.08
N ASN A 4 -19.71 15.45 0.06
CA ASN A 4 -18.39 14.86 0.22
C ASN A 4 -18.33 14.14 1.58
N ILE A 5 -18.27 12.81 1.54
CA ILE A 5 -17.87 12.01 2.69
C ILE A 5 -16.33 12.06 2.74
N PRO A 6 -15.71 12.60 3.79
CA PRO A 6 -14.27 12.57 3.96
C PRO A 6 -13.87 11.17 4.41
N TRP A 7 -13.25 10.39 3.53
CA TRP A 7 -12.78 9.03 3.82
C TRP A 7 -11.38 8.97 4.46
N ASP A 8 -11.00 10.03 5.19
CA ASP A 8 -9.82 10.02 6.08
C ASP A 8 -10.06 9.21 7.38
N VAL A 9 -11.14 8.44 7.43
CA VAL A 9 -11.53 7.62 8.57
C VAL A 9 -10.97 6.20 8.43
N CYS A 10 -9.89 5.94 9.16
CA CYS A 10 -9.72 4.62 9.79
C CYS A 10 -11.07 4.25 10.46
N PRO A 11 -11.60 3.04 10.26
CA PRO A 11 -12.85 2.65 10.92
C PRO A 11 -12.76 2.81 12.45
N ASP A 12 -13.82 3.31 13.09
CA ASP A 12 -13.86 3.61 14.54
C ASP A 12 -13.53 2.45 15.49
N TRP A 13 -13.48 1.21 14.96
CA TRP A 13 -13.05 0.02 15.69
C TRP A 13 -11.52 -0.16 15.73
N VAL A 14 -10.76 0.65 14.99
CA VAL A 14 -9.29 0.72 15.06
C VAL A 14 -8.89 1.75 16.13
N ARG A 15 -8.73 1.29 17.38
CA ARG A 15 -8.23 2.13 18.48
C ARG A 15 -6.73 1.94 18.70
N PHE A 16 -5.94 2.99 18.55
CA PHE A 16 -4.54 3.01 18.98
C PHE A 16 -4.46 3.14 20.51
N LYS A 17 -3.96 2.10 21.20
CA LYS A 17 -3.60 2.22 22.61
C LYS A 17 -2.36 3.11 22.73
N LYS A 18 -2.43 4.21 23.49
CA LYS A 18 -1.23 4.94 23.94
C LYS A 18 -0.41 3.97 24.81
N ARG A 19 0.84 3.70 24.42
CA ARG A 19 1.81 3.03 25.32
C ARG A 19 2.07 3.95 26.51
N SER A 20 2.02 3.42 27.72
CA SER A 20 2.51 4.11 28.93
C SER A 20 4.05 4.11 28.93
N ASP A 21 4.65 5.20 29.40
CA ASP A 21 6.09 5.50 29.33
C ASP A 21 7.01 4.61 30.20
N HIS A 22 6.64 3.36 30.52
CA HIS A 22 7.33 2.55 31.53
C HIS A 22 7.86 1.18 31.08
N GLU A 23 7.88 0.88 29.79
CA GLU A 23 8.60 -0.31 29.29
C GLU A 23 9.67 0.09 28.28
N LYS A 24 10.89 0.29 28.79
CA LYS A 24 12.11 0.30 27.97
C LYS A 24 12.54 -1.17 27.75
N PRO A 25 12.67 -1.67 26.51
CA PRO A 25 13.31 -2.95 26.29
C PRO A 25 14.82 -2.80 26.51
N ILE A 26 15.37 -3.64 27.39
CA ILE A 26 16.82 -3.80 27.55
C ILE A 26 17.30 -4.63 26.35
N PHE A 27 18.05 -4.00 25.45
CA PHE A 27 18.77 -4.73 24.39
C PHE A 27 20.11 -5.21 24.94
N HIS A 28 20.26 -6.52 25.11
CA HIS A 28 21.57 -7.14 25.23
C HIS A 28 22.05 -7.55 23.83
N ASP A 29 23.11 -6.88 23.39
CA ASP A 29 23.87 -7.14 22.18
C ASP A 29 24.80 -8.35 22.38
N SER A 30 24.72 -9.32 21.47
CA SER A 30 25.89 -10.04 20.98
C SER A 30 25.46 -10.95 19.84
N HIS A 31 25.86 -10.65 18.61
CA HIS A 31 26.57 -11.58 17.69
C HIS A 31 26.61 -11.00 16.26
N GLN A 32 27.84 -10.66 15.85
CA GLN A 32 28.40 -10.79 14.49
C GLN A 32 27.59 -10.22 13.30
N GLY A 33 27.77 -8.92 13.04
CA GLY A 33 28.43 -8.44 11.82
C GLY A 33 27.98 -8.95 10.45
N PHE A 34 26.68 -9.14 10.22
CA PHE A 34 26.09 -8.90 8.89
C PHE A 34 25.37 -7.56 8.96
N SER A 35 25.70 -6.66 8.03
CA SER A 35 24.97 -5.41 7.83
C SER A 35 23.46 -5.70 7.77
N GLU A 36 22.67 -5.21 8.73
CA GLU A 36 21.19 -5.25 8.71
C GLU A 36 20.60 -4.61 7.44
N CYS A 37 21.42 -3.96 6.61
CA CYS A 37 21.04 -3.29 5.38
C CYS A 37 20.70 -4.23 4.19
N ASP A 38 21.05 -5.52 4.25
CA ASP A 38 20.94 -6.44 3.09
C ASP A 38 19.85 -7.52 3.22
N LYS A 39 18.97 -7.47 4.23
CA LYS A 39 17.85 -8.41 4.34
C LYS A 39 16.66 -7.92 3.52
N GLN A 40 16.30 -8.67 2.48
CA GLN A 40 15.08 -8.43 1.71
C GLN A 40 13.85 -8.45 2.63
N ARG A 41 12.95 -7.49 2.44
CA ARG A 41 11.71 -7.38 3.22
C ARG A 41 10.52 -7.84 2.41
N HIS A 42 9.45 -8.24 3.09
CA HIS A 42 8.25 -8.72 2.41
C HIS A 42 7.65 -7.66 1.48
N VAL A 43 6.96 -8.14 0.47
CA VAL A 43 6.26 -7.37 -0.57
C VAL A 43 4.83 -7.88 -0.68
N HIS A 44 3.98 -7.14 -1.38
CA HIS A 44 2.63 -7.59 -1.69
C HIS A 44 2.35 -7.49 -3.18
N GLU A 45 1.67 -8.51 -3.72
CA GLU A 45 1.02 -8.44 -5.02
C GLU A 45 -0.15 -7.44 -4.96
N PHE A 46 -0.50 -6.87 -6.10
CA PHE A 46 -1.69 -6.05 -6.24
C PHE A 46 -2.27 -6.13 -7.65
N LEU A 47 -3.57 -5.86 -7.72
CA LEU A 47 -4.32 -5.70 -8.95
C LEU A 47 -5.32 -4.56 -8.75
N GLY A 48 -5.62 -3.84 -9.81
CA GLY A 48 -6.52 -2.70 -9.74
C GLY A 48 -6.99 -2.24 -11.11
N SER A 49 -7.85 -1.23 -11.06
CA SER A 49 -8.34 -0.53 -12.23
C SER A 49 -8.51 0.93 -11.87
N THR A 50 -8.30 1.79 -12.85
CA THR A 50 -8.60 3.20 -12.72
C THR A 50 -10.10 3.43 -12.74
N LYS A 51 -10.53 4.57 -12.19
CA LYS A 51 -11.91 5.03 -12.32
C LYS A 51 -12.13 5.54 -13.74
N LEU A 52 -13.40 5.59 -14.17
CA LEU A 52 -13.76 6.25 -15.42
C LEU A 52 -13.37 7.73 -15.37
N ASP A 53 -12.76 8.23 -16.45
CA ASP A 53 -12.68 9.68 -16.62
C ASP A 53 -14.03 10.21 -17.13
N ASP A 54 -14.67 11.04 -16.31
CA ASP A 54 -15.93 11.71 -16.64
C ASP A 54 -15.72 13.05 -17.38
N LYS A 55 -14.47 13.52 -17.49
CA LYS A 55 -14.11 14.81 -18.11
C LYS A 55 -13.71 14.65 -19.57
N CYS A 56 -13.10 13.53 -19.97
CA CYS A 56 -12.79 13.23 -21.36
C CYS A 56 -14.04 12.83 -22.17
N SER A 57 -14.06 13.17 -23.46
CA SER A 57 -15.14 12.77 -24.39
C SER A 57 -15.17 11.27 -24.65
N ASP A 58 -14.03 10.59 -24.54
CA ASP A 58 -13.92 9.15 -24.66
C ASP A 58 -13.84 8.52 -23.27
N LYS A 59 -14.99 8.11 -22.73
CA LYS A 59 -15.06 7.55 -21.38
C LYS A 59 -14.49 6.14 -21.36
N HIS A 60 -13.36 5.98 -20.70
CA HIS A 60 -12.73 4.68 -20.52
C HIS A 60 -12.03 4.59 -19.15
N ASN A 61 -11.48 3.42 -18.88
CA ASN A 61 -10.61 3.14 -17.76
C ASN A 61 -9.52 2.17 -18.18
N HIS A 62 -8.55 2.01 -17.30
CA HIS A 62 -7.44 1.08 -17.48
C HIS A 62 -7.35 0.09 -16.32
N ARG A 63 -6.66 -1.03 -16.54
CA ARG A 63 -6.36 -2.07 -15.55
C ARG A 63 -4.87 -2.11 -15.29
N PHE A 64 -4.47 -2.53 -14.11
CA PHE A 64 -3.06 -2.71 -13.77
C PHE A 64 -2.88 -3.82 -12.74
N ALA A 65 -1.67 -4.38 -12.70
CA ALA A 65 -1.25 -5.36 -11.71
C ALA A 65 0.26 -5.25 -11.48
N GLY A 66 0.74 -5.74 -10.33
CA GLY A 66 2.16 -5.72 -10.02
C GLY A 66 2.47 -6.26 -8.63
N VAL A 67 3.71 -6.03 -8.22
CA VAL A 67 4.21 -6.34 -6.88
C VAL A 67 4.81 -5.06 -6.29
N SER A 68 4.53 -4.79 -5.02
CA SER A 68 5.02 -3.61 -4.34
C SER A 68 6.54 -3.65 -4.17
N GLY A 69 7.15 -2.50 -3.92
CA GLY A 69 8.50 -2.45 -3.36
C GLY A 69 8.55 -3.05 -1.94
N GLU A 70 9.76 -3.25 -1.45
CA GLU A 70 10.01 -3.76 -0.10
C GLU A 70 9.40 -2.85 0.99
N ALA A 71 9.05 -3.45 2.13
CA ALA A 71 8.48 -2.73 3.26
C ALA A 71 9.42 -1.61 3.75
N ILE A 72 8.89 -0.39 3.87
CA ILE A 72 9.59 0.78 4.41
C ILE A 72 9.05 1.04 5.83
N PRO A 73 9.87 0.92 6.89
CA PRO A 73 9.44 1.16 8.26
C PRO A 73 8.78 2.52 8.46
N THR A 74 7.73 2.55 9.26
CA THR A 74 7.15 3.78 9.81
C THR A 74 6.92 3.59 11.31
N LEU A 75 6.60 4.66 12.03
CA LEU A 75 6.30 4.56 13.46
C LEU A 75 5.06 3.65 13.68
N GLY A 76 5.28 2.47 14.26
CA GLY A 76 4.23 1.50 14.58
C GLY A 76 3.64 0.71 13.39
N SER A 77 4.21 0.82 12.19
CA SER A 77 3.75 0.10 10.99
C SER A 77 4.83 0.08 9.89
N HIS A 78 4.45 -0.09 8.63
CA HIS A 78 5.27 0.16 7.45
C HIS A 78 4.37 0.50 6.25
N LYS A 79 4.99 0.96 5.17
CA LYS A 79 4.35 1.21 3.88
C LYS A 79 5.19 0.60 2.76
N HIS A 80 4.63 0.50 1.56
CA HIS A 80 5.35 0.07 0.37
C HIS A 80 5.27 1.15 -0.71
N LYS A 81 6.31 1.24 -1.54
CA LYS A 81 6.25 2.03 -2.78
C LYS A 81 5.59 1.19 -3.88
N ILE A 82 4.72 1.81 -4.67
CA ILE A 82 4.04 1.18 -5.79
C ILE A 82 4.60 1.76 -7.09
N TYR A 83 4.90 0.87 -8.02
CA TYR A 83 5.20 1.20 -9.40
C TYR A 83 4.49 0.20 -10.31
N ALA A 84 3.73 0.69 -11.28
CA ALA A 84 3.08 -0.13 -12.28
C ALA A 84 2.76 0.70 -13.52
N GLN A 85 2.55 0.03 -14.64
CA GLN A 85 1.92 0.62 -15.81
C GLN A 85 0.51 0.05 -15.94
N THR A 86 -0.39 0.84 -16.51
CA THR A 86 -1.69 0.33 -16.88
C THR A 86 -1.64 -0.47 -18.18
N ASP A 87 -2.70 -1.21 -18.48
CA ASP A 87 -2.90 -1.78 -19.79
C ASP A 87 -3.08 -0.69 -20.86
N TYR A 88 -3.00 -1.12 -22.12
CA TYR A 88 -3.12 -0.26 -23.28
C TYR A 88 -4.54 -0.24 -23.82
N PHE A 89 -5.15 0.95 -23.82
CA PHE A 89 -6.43 1.22 -24.46
C PHE A 89 -6.35 2.60 -25.13
N GLY A 90 -5.77 2.67 -26.33
CA GLY A 90 -5.45 3.93 -27.01
C GLY A 90 -4.18 4.60 -26.45
N HIS A 91 -4.04 4.65 -25.13
CA HIS A 91 -2.83 5.03 -24.42
C HIS A 91 -2.66 4.18 -23.15
N TYR A 92 -1.64 4.48 -22.35
CA TYR A 92 -1.41 3.87 -21.04
C TYR A 92 -0.90 4.95 -20.07
N HIS A 93 -1.15 4.74 -18.78
CA HIS A 93 -0.58 5.58 -17.73
C HIS A 93 0.35 4.79 -16.83
N GLU A 94 1.07 5.51 -15.98
CA GLU A 94 1.95 4.94 -14.98
C GLU A 94 1.46 5.32 -13.59
N LEU A 95 1.65 4.40 -12.64
CA LEU A 95 1.52 4.65 -11.21
C LEU A 95 2.93 4.96 -10.70
N LYS A 96 3.27 6.25 -10.59
CA LYS A 96 4.59 6.73 -10.16
C LYS A 96 4.50 7.42 -8.80
N ASP A 97 5.51 7.18 -7.97
CA ASP A 97 5.65 7.78 -6.62
C ASP A 97 4.45 7.58 -5.67
N ILE A 98 3.74 6.47 -5.87
CA ILE A 98 2.60 6.06 -5.04
C ILE A 98 3.10 5.27 -3.85
N PHE A 99 2.54 5.55 -2.67
CA PHE A 99 2.80 4.77 -1.46
C PHE A 99 1.50 4.17 -0.94
N THR A 100 1.61 2.97 -0.37
CA THR A 100 0.51 2.38 0.36
C THR A 100 0.24 3.13 1.66
N GLY A 101 -0.96 2.96 2.20
CA GLY A 101 -1.27 3.25 3.61
C GLY A 101 -0.55 2.29 4.57
N PRO A 102 -0.75 2.47 5.90
CA PRO A 102 -0.20 1.56 6.90
C PRO A 102 -0.80 0.15 6.79
N ALA A 103 -0.13 -0.84 7.38
CA ALA A 103 -0.62 -2.21 7.44
C ALA A 103 -1.98 -2.32 8.16
N ILE A 104 -2.95 -2.94 7.49
CA ILE A 104 -4.29 -3.25 8.01
C ILE A 104 -4.35 -4.74 8.33
N ARG A 105 -4.43 -5.09 9.61
CA ARG A 105 -4.44 -6.48 10.08
C ARG A 105 -5.70 -7.20 9.62
N VAL A 106 -5.53 -8.43 9.12
CA VAL A 106 -6.64 -9.29 8.63
C VAL A 106 -6.74 -10.63 9.38
N GLY A 107 -5.97 -10.82 10.46
CA GLY A 107 -5.92 -12.07 11.25
C GLY A 107 -4.62 -12.86 11.02
N ASP A 108 -4.34 -13.81 11.91
CA ASP A 108 -3.21 -14.76 11.81
C ASP A 108 -1.82 -14.13 11.55
N GLY A 109 -1.60 -12.93 12.08
CA GLY A 109 -0.36 -12.18 11.89
C GLY A 109 -0.24 -11.50 10.51
N LYS A 110 -1.24 -11.63 9.64
CA LYS A 110 -1.25 -11.13 8.26
C LYS A 110 -1.85 -9.72 8.17
N HIS A 111 -1.54 -9.04 7.08
CA HIS A 111 -2.11 -7.74 6.75
C HIS A 111 -2.19 -7.51 5.24
N VAL A 112 -2.92 -6.46 4.89
CA VAL A 112 -2.96 -5.86 3.55
C VAL A 112 -2.67 -4.36 3.69
N HIS A 113 -2.49 -3.67 2.57
CA HIS A 113 -2.44 -2.21 2.55
C HIS A 113 -3.46 -1.66 1.57
N PHE A 114 -4.09 -0.54 1.94
CA PHE A 114 -4.93 0.23 1.02
C PHE A 114 -4.10 1.27 0.26
N VAL A 115 -4.48 1.55 -0.98
CA VAL A 115 -3.81 2.51 -1.86
C VAL A 115 -4.87 3.35 -2.56
N LYS A 116 -4.63 4.65 -2.61
CA LYS A 116 -5.35 5.61 -3.45
C LYS A 116 -4.31 6.49 -4.13
N GLY A 117 -4.56 6.84 -5.38
CA GLY A 117 -3.68 7.74 -6.12
C GLY A 117 -4.32 8.17 -7.42
N GLU A 118 -3.49 8.84 -8.21
CA GLU A 118 -3.79 9.34 -9.54
C GLU A 118 -2.68 8.85 -10.46
N THR A 119 -3.02 8.50 -11.69
CA THR A 119 -2.03 8.08 -12.68
C THR A 119 -1.23 9.28 -13.18
N THR A 120 -0.14 9.03 -13.92
CA THR A 120 0.51 10.09 -14.69
C THR A 120 -0.43 10.65 -15.76
N MET A 121 -0.25 11.93 -16.12
CA MET A 121 -0.92 12.52 -17.27
C MET A 121 -0.40 11.91 -18.58
N ASP A 122 -1.31 11.40 -19.41
CA ASP A 122 -1.03 10.96 -20.79
C ASP A 122 -2.27 11.24 -21.65
N ASP A 123 -2.07 11.48 -22.95
CA ASP A 123 -3.15 11.84 -23.89
C ASP A 123 -4.12 12.93 -23.35
N GLY A 124 -3.57 13.91 -22.63
CA GLY A 124 -4.30 15.05 -22.10
C GLY A 124 -5.16 14.81 -20.86
N HIS A 125 -5.08 13.65 -20.21
CA HIS A 125 -5.82 13.37 -18.97
C HIS A 125 -5.09 12.36 -18.05
N ASP A 126 -5.68 12.12 -16.89
CA ASP A 126 -5.25 11.22 -15.84
C ASP A 126 -6.45 10.42 -15.33
N HIS A 127 -6.19 9.41 -14.49
CA HIS A 127 -7.25 8.76 -13.74
C HIS A 127 -6.93 8.58 -12.27
N ASP A 128 -7.93 8.87 -11.44
CA ASP A 128 -8.03 8.36 -10.08
C ASP A 128 -8.02 6.82 -10.05
N PHE A 129 -7.44 6.25 -9.01
CA PHE A 129 -7.61 4.84 -8.68
C PHE A 129 -7.63 4.59 -7.17
N GLN A 130 -8.15 3.42 -6.79
CA GLN A 130 -8.02 2.89 -5.44
C GLN A 130 -8.02 1.37 -5.47
N PHE A 131 -7.20 0.74 -4.62
CA PHE A 131 -7.14 -0.72 -4.50
C PHE A 131 -6.58 -1.13 -3.14
N ALA A 132 -6.64 -2.43 -2.84
CA ALA A 132 -5.92 -3.03 -1.73
C ALA A 132 -4.88 -4.02 -2.28
N THR A 133 -3.75 -4.13 -1.61
CA THR A 133 -2.79 -5.20 -1.90
C THR A 133 -3.40 -6.57 -1.56
N LEU A 134 -2.85 -7.62 -2.15
CA LEU A 134 -3.17 -8.99 -1.74
C LEU A 134 -2.53 -9.30 -0.38
N ILE A 135 -3.03 -10.37 0.24
CA ILE A 135 -2.67 -10.77 1.61
C ILE A 135 -1.19 -11.15 1.71
N GLU A 136 -0.53 -10.75 2.81
CA GLU A 136 0.82 -11.23 3.11
C GLU A 136 0.82 -12.75 3.27
N SER A 137 1.80 -13.43 2.64
CA SER A 137 2.10 -14.84 2.88
C SER A 137 0.84 -15.73 2.88
N PRO A 138 0.14 -15.88 1.75
CA PRO A 138 -1.19 -16.49 1.71
C PRO A 138 -1.22 -17.93 2.29
N LEU A 139 -0.11 -18.67 2.17
CA LEU A 139 -0.04 -20.08 2.55
C LEU A 139 0.32 -20.35 4.01
N LEU A 140 1.13 -19.48 4.65
CA LEU A 140 1.69 -19.74 5.98
C LEU A 140 1.22 -18.70 6.99
N PRO A 141 0.92 -19.08 8.24
CA PRO A 141 0.88 -18.13 9.34
C PRO A 141 2.22 -17.40 9.42
N LYS A 142 2.22 -16.13 9.85
CA LYS A 142 3.48 -15.45 10.17
C LYS A 142 3.99 -16.05 11.48
N GLU A 143 4.79 -17.12 11.38
CA GLU A 143 5.56 -17.67 12.50
C GLU A 143 6.25 -16.48 13.20
N HIS A 144 6.17 -16.42 14.53
CA HIS A 144 6.81 -15.34 15.29
C HIS A 144 8.32 -15.36 14.99
N CYS A 145 8.81 -14.35 14.28
CA CYS A 145 10.24 -14.03 14.25
C CYS A 145 10.67 -13.46 15.60
#